data_AF-A0A8J6QT22-F1
#
_entry.id   AF-A0A8J6QT22-F1
#
_cell.length_a   1.000
_cell.length_b   1.000
_cell.length_c   1.000
_cell.angle_alpha   90.00
_cell.angle_beta   90.00
_cell.angle_gamma   90.00
#
_symmetry.space_group_name_H-M   'P 1'
#
loop_
_entity.id
_entity.type
_entity.pdbx_description
1 polymer ?
#
loop_
_entity_poly.entity_id
_entity_poly.type
_entity_poly.pdbx_seq_one_letter_code
_entity_poly.pdbx_strand_id
1 'polypeptide(L)'
;MVTTFAELLLDHGAAAFDQQLCLSELLGEHTWWFDMEAGTLEFNETLTFPVQILGSESDSSQTWLWSWANAESHIPEQLLQDALELAAFGDRAAIAELKQPQLSLSDEINGHALSMVASGLCKANAYYCAPYAGGALFVLLKQANYRWPIDDPIARIAFVFPQFISTFALSNHRQAFAYYLSFYNLEVSERENYVLGRFNGDRVITAKFDQNQRLIELTTQD
;
A
#
# COMPACT_ATOMS: atom_id res chain seq x y z
N MET A 1 -20.20 0.41 11.11
CA MET A 1 -19.02 1.27 11.37
C MET A 1 -18.84 2.16 10.16
N VAL A 2 -18.46 3.42 10.36
CA VAL A 2 -18.11 4.33 9.27
C VAL A 2 -16.64 4.09 8.96
N THR A 3 -16.32 3.70 7.73
CA THR A 3 -14.94 3.45 7.31
C THR A 3 -14.16 4.77 7.27
N THR A 4 -13.04 4.84 7.98
CA THR A 4 -12.11 5.99 7.96
C THR A 4 -10.87 5.70 7.11
N PHE A 5 -10.12 6.74 6.73
CA PHE A 5 -8.84 6.54 6.05
C PHE A 5 -7.83 5.74 6.90
N ALA A 6 -7.78 6.02 8.21
CA ALA A 6 -6.93 5.28 9.14
C ALA A 6 -7.28 3.79 9.18
N GLU A 7 -8.57 3.43 9.14
CA GLU A 7 -9.01 2.03 9.06
C GLU A 7 -8.59 1.37 7.73
N LEU A 8 -8.67 2.07 6.61
CA LEU A 8 -8.16 1.56 5.33
C LEU A 8 -6.65 1.33 5.35
N LEU A 9 -5.90 2.20 6.03
CA LEU A 9 -4.47 2.02 6.19
C LEU A 9 -4.15 0.79 7.06
N LEU A 10 -4.96 0.49 8.08
CA LEU A 10 -4.84 -0.78 8.81
C LEU A 10 -5.12 -1.98 7.91
N ASP A 11 -6.15 -1.91 7.07
CA ASP A 11 -6.59 -3.02 6.22
C ASP A 11 -5.62 -3.33 5.06
N HIS A 12 -4.87 -2.34 4.58
CA HIS A 12 -4.07 -2.45 3.36
C HIS A 12 -2.58 -2.14 3.54
N GLY A 13 -2.21 -1.41 4.59
CA GLY A 13 -0.86 -0.85 4.75
C GLY A 13 0.23 -1.91 4.83
N ALA A 14 0.04 -2.96 5.61
CA ALA A 14 1.05 -4.01 5.79
C ALA A 14 1.34 -4.76 4.47
N ALA A 15 0.30 -5.09 3.71
CA ALA A 15 0.44 -5.75 2.42
C ALA A 15 1.11 -4.83 1.38
N ALA A 16 0.71 -3.57 1.32
CA ALA A 16 1.33 -2.60 0.41
C ALA A 16 2.80 -2.32 0.78
N PHE A 17 3.12 -2.25 2.07
CA PHE A 17 4.51 -2.12 2.55
C PHE A 17 5.34 -3.34 2.16
N ASP A 18 4.81 -4.55 2.30
CA ASP A 18 5.46 -5.78 1.85
C ASP A 18 5.72 -5.76 0.33
N GLN A 19 4.72 -5.38 -0.46
CA GLN A 19 4.86 -5.20 -1.91
C GLN A 19 5.96 -4.17 -2.28
N GLN A 20 6.13 -3.10 -1.49
CA GLN A 20 7.23 -2.15 -1.67
C GLN A 20 8.59 -2.76 -1.43
N LEU A 21 8.73 -3.60 -0.39
CA LEU A 21 9.98 -4.31 -0.14
C LEU A 21 10.31 -5.27 -1.29
N CYS A 22 9.32 -6.04 -1.77
CA CYS A 22 9.51 -6.90 -2.95
C CYS A 22 9.90 -6.11 -4.20
N LEU A 23 9.24 -4.97 -4.43
CA LEU A 23 9.58 -4.09 -5.56
C LEU A 23 11.00 -3.56 -5.42
N SER A 24 11.39 -3.07 -4.25
CA SER A 24 12.75 -2.58 -3.99
C SER A 24 13.81 -3.66 -4.23
N GLU A 25 13.55 -4.89 -3.80
CA GLU A 25 14.43 -6.04 -4.04
C GLU A 25 14.57 -6.34 -5.54
N LEU A 26 13.48 -6.23 -6.31
CA LEU A 26 13.47 -6.46 -7.77
C LEU A 26 14.20 -5.35 -8.54
N LEU A 27 14.00 -4.09 -8.15
CA LEU A 27 14.53 -2.94 -8.88
C LEU A 27 16.02 -2.69 -8.61
N GLY A 28 16.54 -3.03 -7.42
CA GLY A 28 17.93 -2.76 -7.07
C GLY A 28 18.29 -1.29 -7.24
N GLU A 29 19.36 -1.01 -7.98
CA GLU A 29 19.86 0.36 -8.25
C GLU A 29 19.34 0.97 -9.56
N HIS A 30 18.37 0.33 -10.23
CA HIS A 30 17.85 0.83 -11.50
C HIS A 30 17.11 2.16 -11.36
N THR A 31 17.38 3.09 -12.27
CA THR A 31 16.65 4.36 -12.39
C THR A 31 15.34 4.16 -13.15
N TRP A 32 14.37 5.04 -12.92
CA TRP A 32 13.08 4.99 -13.60
C TRP A 32 13.00 5.95 -14.79
N TRP A 33 12.19 5.57 -15.79
CA TRP A 33 11.74 6.42 -16.90
C TRP A 33 10.23 6.23 -17.06
N PHE A 34 9.49 7.32 -17.20
CA PHE A 34 8.04 7.26 -17.36
C PHE A 34 7.65 7.58 -18.81
N ASP A 35 7.08 6.59 -19.50
CA ASP A 35 6.45 6.78 -20.80
C ASP A 35 4.95 7.01 -20.60
N MET A 36 4.54 8.28 -20.66
CA MET A 36 3.14 8.69 -20.48
C MET A 36 2.25 8.25 -21.64
N GLU A 37 2.78 8.14 -22.86
CA GLU A 37 2.00 7.74 -24.03
C GLU A 37 1.71 6.23 -23.97
N ALA A 38 2.73 5.43 -23.68
CA ALA A 38 2.58 3.99 -23.48
C ALA A 38 1.90 3.63 -22.15
N GLY A 39 1.94 4.53 -21.15
CA GLY A 39 1.38 4.28 -19.83
C GLY A 39 2.23 3.33 -18.99
N THR A 40 3.55 3.42 -19.14
CA THR A 40 4.49 2.48 -18.53
C THR A 40 5.59 3.17 -17.74
N LEU A 41 6.00 2.54 -16.64
CA LEU A 41 7.20 2.87 -15.90
C LEU A 41 8.28 1.85 -16.21
N GLU A 42 9.41 2.32 -16.71
CA GLU A 42 10.53 1.52 -17.20
C GLU A 42 11.73 1.70 -16.28
N PHE A 43 12.40 0.60 -15.96
CA PHE A 43 13.60 0.59 -15.12
C PHE A 43 14.83 0.10 -15.88
N ASN A 44 14.62 -0.84 -16.79
CA ASN A 44 15.62 -1.35 -17.73
C ASN A 44 14.90 -2.06 -18.90
N GLU A 45 15.63 -2.71 -19.80
CA GLU A 45 15.09 -3.39 -20.99
C GLU A 45 14.10 -4.54 -20.69
N THR A 46 14.07 -5.07 -19.46
CA THR A 46 13.22 -6.22 -19.07
C THR A 46 12.21 -5.89 -17.98
N LEU A 47 12.38 -4.77 -17.28
CA LEU A 47 11.55 -4.32 -16.18
C LEU A 47 10.73 -3.10 -16.60
N THR A 48 9.54 -3.39 -17.11
CA THR A 48 8.53 -2.40 -17.49
C THR A 48 7.19 -2.76 -16.87
N PHE A 49 6.53 -1.80 -16.24
CA PHE A 49 5.24 -1.98 -15.60
C PHE A 49 4.20 -1.03 -16.18
N PRO A 50 3.00 -1.50 -16.56
CA PRO A 50 1.86 -0.63 -16.80
C PRO A 50 1.49 0.11 -15.51
N VAL A 51 1.08 1.37 -15.63
CA VAL A 51 0.78 2.20 -14.46
C VAL A 51 -0.60 2.86 -14.47
N GLN A 52 -1.02 3.26 -13.28
CA GLN A 52 -2.07 4.25 -13.06
C GLN A 52 -1.49 5.38 -12.21
N ILE A 53 -1.70 6.63 -12.62
CA ILE A 53 -1.17 7.78 -11.89
C ILE A 53 -2.10 8.11 -10.74
N LEU A 54 -1.59 8.15 -9.51
CA LEU A 54 -2.38 8.51 -8.33
C LEU A 54 -2.39 10.01 -8.09
N GLY A 55 -1.22 10.64 -8.11
CA GLY A 55 -1.08 12.02 -7.71
C GLY A 55 0.37 12.39 -7.49
N SER A 56 0.60 13.60 -7.01
CA SER A 56 1.93 14.09 -6.73
C SER A 56 2.02 14.82 -5.41
N GLU A 57 3.19 14.74 -4.79
CA GLU A 57 3.58 15.59 -3.68
C GLU A 57 4.34 16.80 -4.20
N SER A 58 4.18 17.92 -3.50
CA SER A 58 4.99 19.13 -3.71
C SER A 58 5.79 19.46 -2.46
N ASP A 59 7.11 19.58 -2.62
CA ASP A 59 8.02 19.94 -1.53
C ASP A 59 7.79 21.38 -1.07
N SER A 60 7.41 22.28 -1.98
CA SER A 60 7.30 23.71 -1.70
C SER A 60 5.99 24.06 -1.00
N SER A 61 4.86 23.48 -1.42
CA SER A 61 3.57 23.71 -0.78
C SER A 61 3.23 22.72 0.32
N GLN A 62 3.99 21.62 0.46
CA GLN A 62 3.71 20.54 1.42
C GLN A 62 2.29 19.99 1.22
N THR A 63 1.95 19.68 -0.03
CA THR A 63 0.62 19.20 -0.42
C THR A 63 0.70 17.98 -1.30
N TRP A 64 -0.30 17.12 -1.17
CA TRP A 64 -0.66 16.11 -2.16
C TRP A 64 -1.71 16.67 -3.11
N LEU A 65 -1.57 16.44 -4.41
CA LEU A 65 -2.57 16.70 -5.44
C LEU A 65 -2.93 15.40 -6.16
N TRP A 66 -4.20 15.01 -6.13
CA TRP A 66 -4.65 13.84 -6.89
C TRP A 66 -4.58 14.08 -8.39
N SER A 67 -4.22 13.04 -9.14
CA SER A 67 -4.07 13.11 -10.60
C SER A 67 -5.36 13.46 -11.32
N TRP A 68 -6.52 12.99 -10.83
CA TRP A 68 -7.84 13.33 -11.36
C TRP A 68 -8.19 14.83 -11.19
N ALA A 69 -7.53 15.52 -10.26
CA ALA A 69 -7.71 16.95 -10.02
C ALA A 69 -6.72 17.83 -10.81
N ASN A 70 -5.72 17.22 -11.46
CA ASN A 70 -4.61 17.92 -12.10
C ASN A 70 -4.85 18.11 -13.61
N ALA A 71 -5.87 18.90 -13.95
CA ALA A 71 -6.31 19.10 -15.33
C ALA A 71 -5.22 19.71 -16.25
N GLU A 72 -4.35 20.55 -15.71
CA GLU A 72 -3.27 21.22 -16.45
C GLU A 72 -2.16 20.25 -16.91
N SER A 73 -2.07 19.06 -16.30
CA SER A 73 -1.04 18.08 -16.65
C SER A 73 -1.39 17.23 -17.88
N HIS A 74 -2.57 17.41 -18.48
CA HIS A 74 -3.02 16.70 -19.68
C HIS A 74 -2.81 15.17 -19.62
N ILE A 75 -3.00 14.60 -18.42
CA ILE A 75 -2.81 13.16 -18.20
C ILE A 75 -3.84 12.38 -19.04
N PRO A 76 -3.43 11.40 -19.85
CA PRO A 76 -4.34 10.55 -20.59
C PRO A 76 -5.36 9.86 -19.66
N GLU A 77 -6.64 9.86 -20.05
CA GLU A 77 -7.74 9.30 -19.24
C GLU A 77 -7.51 7.83 -18.85
N GLN A 78 -6.84 7.06 -19.72
CA GLN A 78 -6.47 5.67 -19.47
C GLN A 78 -5.55 5.48 -18.26
N LEU A 79 -4.82 6.52 -17.84
CA LEU A 79 -3.93 6.51 -16.67
C LEU A 79 -4.59 7.02 -15.38
N LEU A 80 -5.83 7.50 -15.47
CA LEU A 80 -6.57 8.10 -14.36
C LEU A 80 -7.63 7.18 -13.75
N GLN A 81 -7.84 5.98 -14.30
CA GLN A 81 -8.99 5.12 -13.96
C GLN A 81 -9.03 4.79 -12.47
N ASP A 82 -7.91 4.37 -11.89
CA ASP A 82 -7.83 4.05 -10.47
C ASP A 82 -8.02 5.30 -9.58
N ALA A 83 -7.45 6.44 -9.97
CA ALA A 83 -7.60 7.68 -9.22
C ALA A 83 -9.05 8.18 -9.21
N LEU A 84 -9.76 8.05 -10.33
CA LEU A 84 -11.19 8.34 -10.45
C LEU A 84 -12.04 7.34 -9.63
N GLU A 85 -11.68 6.06 -9.63
CA GLU A 85 -12.37 5.05 -8.80
C GLU A 85 -12.20 5.33 -7.30
N LEU A 86 -11.00 5.74 -6.88
CA LEU A 86 -10.70 6.16 -5.51
C LEU A 86 -11.51 7.40 -5.11
N ALA A 87 -11.62 8.40 -5.97
CA ALA A 87 -12.45 9.57 -5.74
C ALA A 87 -13.93 9.18 -5.55
N ALA A 88 -14.46 8.36 -6.45
CA ALA A 88 -15.83 7.88 -6.38
C ALA A 88 -16.08 7.02 -5.12
N PHE A 89 -15.10 6.21 -4.70
CA PHE A 89 -15.16 5.46 -3.45
C PHE A 89 -15.14 6.40 -2.24
N GLY A 90 -14.25 7.40 -2.22
CA GLY A 90 -14.17 8.42 -1.18
C GLY A 90 -15.48 9.20 -1.01
N ASP A 91 -16.17 9.51 -2.11
CA ASP A 91 -17.49 10.13 -2.07
C ASP A 91 -18.54 9.21 -1.43
N ARG A 92 -18.62 7.95 -1.85
CA ARG A 92 -19.59 6.97 -1.31
C ARG A 92 -19.33 6.66 0.17
N ALA A 93 -18.07 6.55 0.57
CA ALA A 93 -17.65 6.23 1.94
C ALA A 93 -17.50 7.48 2.84
N ALA A 94 -17.64 8.68 2.28
CA ALA A 94 -17.42 9.95 2.95
C ALA A 94 -16.01 10.13 3.55
N ILE A 95 -14.97 9.65 2.85
CA ILE A 95 -13.56 9.71 3.26
C ILE A 95 -12.91 10.91 2.57
N ALA A 96 -12.57 11.94 3.34
CA ALA A 96 -12.10 13.23 2.82
C ALA A 96 -10.80 13.10 2.03
N GLU A 97 -9.87 12.28 2.52
CA GLU A 97 -8.55 12.02 1.99
C GLU A 97 -8.59 11.45 0.56
N LEU A 98 -9.66 10.75 0.19
CA LEU A 98 -9.79 10.14 -1.14
C LEU A 98 -10.57 11.02 -2.13
N LYS A 99 -11.33 12.02 -1.66
CA LYS A 99 -12.20 12.84 -2.53
C LYS A 99 -11.82 14.31 -2.62
N GLN A 100 -11.05 14.83 -1.67
CA GLN A 100 -10.56 16.21 -1.76
C GLN A 100 -9.47 16.27 -2.82
N PRO A 101 -9.51 17.26 -3.74
CA PRO A 101 -8.55 17.33 -4.84
C PRO A 101 -7.11 17.48 -4.34
N GLN A 102 -6.93 18.25 -3.27
CA GLN A 102 -5.64 18.56 -2.67
C GLN A 102 -5.72 18.39 -1.16
N LEU A 103 -4.64 17.86 -0.57
CA LEU A 103 -4.49 17.65 0.87
C LEU A 103 -3.22 18.32 1.36
N SER A 104 -3.23 18.81 2.60
CA SER A 104 -1.99 19.17 3.30
C SER A 104 -1.30 17.90 3.78
N LEU A 105 0.01 17.82 3.57
CA LEU A 105 0.82 16.71 4.04
C LEU A 105 1.03 16.78 5.56
N SER A 106 1.12 15.61 6.18
CA SER A 106 1.42 15.41 7.59
C SER A 106 2.08 14.05 7.79
N ASP A 107 2.45 13.73 9.03
CA ASP A 107 3.00 12.41 9.39
C ASP A 107 2.00 11.28 9.09
N GLU A 108 0.71 11.56 9.17
CA GLU A 108 -0.39 10.59 8.98
C GLU A 108 -0.86 10.54 7.52
N ILE A 109 -0.94 11.71 6.87
CA ILE A 109 -1.40 11.87 5.48
C ILE A 109 -0.23 12.29 4.61
N ASN A 110 0.31 11.35 3.86
CA ASN A 110 1.36 11.55 2.87
C ASN A 110 1.20 10.60 1.68
N GLY A 111 2.00 10.79 0.63
CA GLY A 111 1.95 10.03 -0.60
C GLY A 111 2.15 8.53 -0.38
N HIS A 112 2.96 8.12 0.60
CA HIS A 112 3.10 6.71 0.96
C HIS A 112 1.83 6.14 1.60
N ALA A 113 1.24 6.84 2.58
CA ALA A 113 -0.02 6.40 3.21
C ALA A 113 -1.16 6.30 2.19
N LEU A 114 -1.31 7.32 1.33
CA LEU A 114 -2.32 7.36 0.26
C LEU A 114 -2.09 6.23 -0.75
N SER A 115 -0.85 6.00 -1.17
CA SER A 115 -0.50 4.96 -2.14
C SER A 115 -0.63 3.54 -1.58
N MET A 116 -0.42 3.35 -0.27
CA MET A 116 -0.67 2.05 0.39
C MET A 116 -2.16 1.71 0.43
N VAL A 117 -3.01 2.68 0.80
CA VAL A 117 -4.47 2.51 0.75
C VAL A 117 -4.93 2.26 -0.69
N ALA A 118 -4.44 3.06 -1.63
CA ALA A 118 -4.75 2.90 -3.06
C ALA A 118 -4.33 1.52 -3.59
N SER A 119 -3.14 1.03 -3.22
CA SER A 119 -2.65 -0.29 -3.63
C SER A 119 -3.63 -1.41 -3.24
N GLY A 120 -4.17 -1.35 -2.02
CA GLY A 120 -5.14 -2.34 -1.54
C GLY A 120 -6.50 -2.24 -2.25
N LEU A 121 -7.07 -1.04 -2.33
CA LEU A 121 -8.38 -0.82 -2.94
C LEU A 121 -8.39 -1.13 -4.44
N CYS A 122 -7.34 -0.73 -5.15
CA CYS A 122 -7.21 -0.89 -6.60
C CYS A 122 -6.51 -2.20 -7.01
N LYS A 123 -6.14 -3.04 -6.03
CA LYS A 123 -5.46 -4.34 -6.22
C LYS A 123 -4.17 -4.22 -7.04
N ALA A 124 -3.36 -3.21 -6.74
CA ALA A 124 -2.07 -3.01 -7.40
C ALA A 124 -1.04 -4.07 -6.99
N ASN A 125 -0.05 -4.30 -7.84
CA ASN A 125 1.07 -5.18 -7.49
C ASN A 125 2.04 -4.51 -6.52
N ALA A 126 2.18 -3.19 -6.63
CA ALA A 126 2.92 -2.27 -5.78
C ALA A 126 2.55 -0.83 -6.18
N TYR A 127 3.03 0.17 -5.45
CA TYR A 127 3.14 1.54 -5.93
C TYR A 127 4.61 1.93 -6.17
N TYR A 128 4.86 3.06 -6.80
CA TYR A 128 6.21 3.62 -6.93
C TYR A 128 6.17 5.13 -6.70
N CYS A 129 7.17 5.63 -5.98
CA CYS A 129 7.45 7.05 -5.80
C CYS A 129 8.55 7.45 -6.79
N ALA A 130 8.19 8.22 -7.81
CA ALA A 130 9.07 8.73 -8.84
C ALA A 130 9.48 10.19 -8.52
N PRO A 131 10.62 10.40 -7.82
CA PRO A 131 11.04 11.71 -7.37
C PRO A 131 11.53 12.59 -8.51
N TYR A 132 11.15 13.87 -8.51
CA TYR A 132 11.65 14.87 -9.44
C TYR A 132 12.03 16.16 -8.68
N ALA A 133 12.55 17.16 -9.38
CA ALA A 133 12.92 18.42 -8.75
C ALA A 133 11.67 19.14 -8.19
N GLY A 134 11.53 19.18 -6.86
CA GLY A 134 10.46 19.90 -6.16
C GLY A 134 9.24 19.07 -5.79
N GLY A 135 9.32 17.73 -5.90
CA GLY A 135 8.26 16.83 -5.46
C GLY A 135 8.45 15.40 -5.95
N ALA A 136 7.36 14.63 -5.94
CA ALA A 136 7.37 13.26 -6.44
C ALA A 136 6.03 12.89 -7.07
N LEU A 137 6.07 12.08 -8.13
CA LEU A 137 4.91 11.46 -8.74
C LEU A 137 4.70 10.09 -8.12
N PHE A 138 3.46 9.77 -7.75
CA PHE A 138 3.10 8.47 -7.22
C PHE A 138 2.22 7.72 -8.22
N VAL A 139 2.60 6.48 -8.50
CA VAL A 139 1.91 5.62 -9.46
C VAL A 139 1.63 4.24 -8.87
N LEU A 140 0.54 3.61 -9.27
CA LEU A 140 0.29 2.19 -9.03
C LEU A 140 0.88 1.38 -10.18
N LEU A 141 1.57 0.28 -9.85
CA LEU A 141 2.06 -0.70 -10.83
C LEU A 141 1.02 -1.81 -10.99
N LYS A 142 0.54 -2.04 -12.21
CA LYS A 142 -0.54 -2.99 -12.51
C LYS A 142 -0.18 -3.94 -13.66
N GLN A 143 0.61 -4.95 -13.32
CA GLN A 143 0.92 -6.06 -14.19
C GLN A 143 -0.05 -7.22 -13.94
N ALA A 144 -0.89 -7.50 -14.94
CA ALA A 144 -1.83 -8.60 -14.89
C ALA A 144 -1.10 -9.93 -14.64
N ASN A 145 -1.66 -10.77 -13.76
CA ASN A 145 -1.12 -12.07 -13.37
C ASN A 145 0.27 -12.06 -12.73
N TYR A 146 0.82 -10.89 -12.37
CA TYR A 146 2.08 -10.83 -11.63
C TYR A 146 1.85 -11.22 -10.17
N ARG A 147 2.73 -12.08 -9.65
CA ARG A 147 2.75 -12.55 -8.26
C ARG A 147 4.18 -12.44 -7.75
N TRP A 148 4.33 -11.83 -6.59
CA TRP A 148 5.62 -11.83 -5.89
C TRP A 148 5.99 -13.25 -5.51
N PRO A 149 7.25 -13.70 -5.76
CA PRO A 149 7.69 -15.05 -5.50
C PRO A 149 7.95 -15.26 -4.00
N ILE A 150 6.86 -15.36 -3.22
CA ILE A 150 6.91 -15.58 -1.78
C ILE A 150 6.63 -17.05 -1.50
N ASP A 151 7.69 -17.82 -1.27
CA ASP A 151 7.60 -19.26 -1.00
C ASP A 151 7.10 -19.56 0.43
N ASP A 152 7.44 -18.68 1.38
CA ASP A 152 7.09 -18.81 2.78
C ASP A 152 6.36 -17.57 3.32
N PRO A 153 5.02 -17.53 3.20
CA PRO A 153 4.21 -16.44 3.74
C PRO A 153 4.39 -16.22 5.24
N ILE A 154 4.56 -17.28 6.03
CA ILE A 154 4.70 -17.17 7.49
C ILE A 154 6.02 -16.49 7.84
N ALA A 155 7.14 -16.92 7.25
CA ALA A 155 8.42 -16.28 7.46
C ALA A 155 8.41 -14.83 6.95
N ARG A 156 7.79 -14.57 5.79
CA ARG A 156 7.66 -13.21 5.23
C ARG A 156 6.87 -12.30 6.16
N ILE A 157 5.71 -12.74 6.66
CA ILE A 157 4.90 -11.97 7.60
C ILE A 157 5.67 -11.70 8.89
N ALA A 158 6.35 -12.72 9.45
CA ALA A 158 7.14 -12.59 10.67
C ALA A 158 8.30 -11.59 10.53
N PHE A 159 8.88 -11.49 9.34
CA PHE A 159 9.95 -10.54 9.03
C PHE A 159 9.44 -9.12 8.78
N VAL A 160 8.37 -8.97 7.97
CA VAL A 160 7.92 -7.67 7.48
C VAL A 160 7.03 -6.94 8.48
N PHE A 161 6.14 -7.64 9.17
CA PHE A 161 5.14 -6.99 10.02
C PHE A 161 5.75 -6.14 11.16
N PRO A 162 6.80 -6.60 11.88
CA PRO A 162 7.48 -5.78 12.89
C PRO A 162 8.09 -4.49 12.33
N GLN A 163 8.57 -4.52 11.08
CA GLN A 163 9.12 -3.33 10.41
C GLN A 163 7.99 -2.34 10.10
N PHE A 164 6.89 -2.82 9.53
CA PHE A 164 5.72 -2.00 9.21
C PHE A 164 5.20 -1.23 10.42
N ILE A 165 4.96 -1.91 11.56
CA ILE A 165 4.45 -1.25 12.78
C ILE A 165 5.50 -0.36 13.49
N SER A 166 6.77 -0.47 13.11
CA SER A 166 7.83 0.43 13.59
C SER A 166 7.97 1.68 12.72
N THR A 167 7.64 1.57 11.43
CA THR A 167 7.64 2.68 10.47
C THR A 167 6.38 3.53 10.58
N PHE A 168 5.22 2.90 10.78
CA PHE A 168 3.92 3.60 10.81
C PHE A 168 3.32 3.57 12.21
N ALA A 169 2.88 4.74 12.69
CA ALA A 169 2.13 4.85 13.92
C ALA A 169 0.69 4.37 13.72
N LEU A 170 0.41 3.11 14.09
CA LEU A 170 -0.91 2.50 13.94
C LEU A 170 -1.70 2.54 15.24
N SER A 171 -3.00 2.80 15.13
CA SER A 171 -3.92 2.76 16.28
C SER A 171 -4.24 1.32 16.73
N ASN A 172 -4.12 0.33 15.83
CA ASN A 172 -4.54 -1.04 16.09
C ASN A 172 -3.67 -2.05 15.31
N HIS A 173 -2.62 -2.59 15.96
CA HIS A 173 -1.75 -3.57 15.31
C HIS A 173 -2.47 -4.89 15.06
N ARG A 174 -3.45 -5.23 15.91
CA ARG A 174 -4.23 -6.48 15.82
C ARG A 174 -5.01 -6.57 14.51
N GLN A 175 -5.69 -5.49 14.14
CA GLN A 175 -6.42 -5.41 12.87
C GLN A 175 -5.45 -5.49 11.69
N ALA A 176 -4.40 -4.66 11.67
CA ALA A 176 -3.43 -4.67 10.58
C ALA A 176 -2.79 -6.05 10.36
N PHE A 177 -2.49 -6.76 11.45
CA PHE A 177 -1.98 -8.13 11.37
C PHE A 177 -2.99 -9.08 10.75
N ALA A 178 -4.25 -9.08 11.21
CA ALA A 178 -5.29 -9.97 10.69
C ALA A 178 -5.54 -9.78 9.18
N TYR A 179 -5.55 -8.52 8.72
CA TYR A 179 -5.68 -8.23 7.29
C TYR A 179 -4.45 -8.64 6.48
N TYR A 180 -3.25 -8.52 7.06
CA TYR A 180 -2.04 -8.97 6.40
C TYR A 180 -1.97 -10.50 6.27
N LEU A 181 -2.44 -11.24 7.28
CA LEU A 181 -2.62 -12.70 7.17
C LEU A 181 -3.60 -13.05 6.05
N SER A 182 -4.71 -12.31 5.97
CA SER A 182 -5.74 -12.51 4.95
C SER A 182 -5.25 -12.20 3.53
N PHE A 183 -4.37 -11.21 3.36
CA PHE A 183 -3.72 -10.91 2.08
C PHE A 183 -2.96 -12.12 1.53
N TYR A 184 -2.29 -12.88 2.40
CA TYR A 184 -1.62 -14.12 2.05
C TYR A 184 -2.54 -15.36 2.00
N ASN A 185 -3.85 -15.18 2.17
CA ASN A 185 -4.85 -16.24 2.23
C ASN A 185 -4.61 -17.27 3.35
N LEU A 186 -4.03 -16.85 4.49
CA LEU A 186 -3.93 -17.72 5.66
C LEU A 186 -5.30 -17.90 6.32
N GLU A 187 -5.52 -19.05 6.96
CA GLU A 187 -6.68 -19.24 7.83
C GLU A 187 -6.49 -18.42 9.11
N VAL A 188 -7.30 -17.39 9.30
CA VAL A 188 -7.19 -16.49 10.45
C VAL A 188 -8.14 -16.93 11.57
N SER A 189 -7.60 -17.10 12.78
CA SER A 189 -8.36 -17.35 14.01
C SER A 189 -8.06 -16.28 15.03
N GLU A 190 -9.09 -15.53 15.40
CA GLU A 190 -9.03 -14.50 16.42
C GLU A 190 -9.50 -15.02 17.78
N ARG A 191 -8.70 -14.75 18.81
CA ARG A 191 -9.06 -14.93 20.22
C ARG A 191 -8.88 -13.60 20.95
N GLU A 192 -9.19 -13.57 22.24
CA GLU A 192 -9.19 -12.34 23.07
C GLU A 192 -7.94 -11.49 22.84
N ASN A 193 -6.76 -12.00 23.19
CA ASN A 193 -5.48 -11.28 23.05
C ASN A 193 -4.56 -11.88 21.99
N TYR A 194 -5.08 -12.75 21.11
CA TYR A 194 -4.28 -13.49 20.14
C TYR A 194 -4.92 -13.47 18.74
N VAL A 195 -4.07 -13.39 17.73
CA VAL A 195 -4.44 -13.66 16.34
C VAL A 195 -3.50 -14.73 15.80
N LEU A 196 -4.08 -15.80 15.26
CA LEU A 196 -3.36 -16.92 14.69
C LEU A 196 -3.61 -16.96 13.19
N GLY A 197 -2.55 -17.17 12.41
CA GLY A 197 -2.62 -17.49 10.98
C GLY A 197 -2.08 -18.89 10.74
N ARG A 198 -2.79 -19.69 9.94
CA ARG A 198 -2.31 -21.01 9.49
C ARG A 198 -2.08 -21.02 7.99
N PHE A 199 -0.96 -21.59 7.57
CA PHE A 199 -0.63 -21.80 6.17
C PHE A 199 -0.46 -23.29 5.90
N ASN A 200 -1.20 -23.82 4.91
CA ASN A 200 -1.21 -25.24 4.54
C ASN A 200 -1.49 -26.21 5.71
N GLY A 201 -2.25 -25.79 6.72
CA GLY A 201 -2.70 -26.63 7.85
C GLY A 201 -1.67 -26.89 8.95
N ASP A 202 -0.38 -26.97 8.62
CA ASP A 202 0.66 -27.40 9.57
C ASP A 202 1.39 -26.23 10.22
N ARG A 203 1.73 -25.19 9.43
CA ARG A 203 2.54 -24.07 9.92
C ARG A 203 1.67 -22.97 10.49
N VAL A 204 2.08 -22.42 11.64
CA VAL A 204 1.29 -21.45 12.39
C VAL A 204 2.12 -20.22 12.76
N ILE A 205 1.56 -19.04 12.52
CA ILE A 205 2.05 -17.78 13.11
C ILE A 205 1.07 -17.32 14.18
N THR A 206 1.58 -16.94 15.36
CA THR A 206 0.77 -16.46 16.49
C THR A 206 1.28 -15.10 16.94
N ALA A 207 0.39 -14.12 16.91
CA ALA A 207 0.62 -12.79 17.45
C ALA A 207 -0.18 -12.60 18.75
N LYS A 208 0.45 -12.02 19.76
CA LYS A 208 -0.18 -11.61 21.02
C LYS A 208 -0.23 -10.09 21.12
N PHE A 209 -1.33 -9.57 21.62
CA PHE A 209 -1.57 -8.13 21.73
C PHE A 209 -1.83 -7.70 23.18
N ASP A 210 -1.47 -6.46 23.50
CA ASP A 210 -1.84 -5.82 24.77
C ASP A 210 -3.28 -5.28 24.74
N GLN A 211 -3.71 -4.66 25.85
CA GLN A 211 -5.05 -4.07 25.97
C GLN A 211 -5.30 -2.91 24.99
N ASN A 212 -4.23 -2.27 24.50
CA ASN A 212 -4.28 -1.20 23.51
C ASN A 212 -4.14 -1.73 22.08
N GLN A 213 -4.28 -3.05 21.87
CA GLN A 213 -4.19 -3.72 20.57
C GLN A 213 -2.81 -3.59 19.92
N ARG A 214 -1.74 -3.41 20.71
CA ARG A 214 -0.35 -3.36 20.23
C ARG A 214 0.29 -4.73 20.31
N LEU A 215 1.06 -5.08 19.29
CA LEU A 215 1.81 -6.33 19.24
C LEU A 215 2.85 -6.36 20.37
N ILE A 216 2.84 -7.44 21.16
CA ILE A 216 3.82 -7.67 22.24
C ILE A 216 4.66 -8.93 22.03
N GLU A 217 4.18 -9.88 21.23
CA GLU A 217 4.88 -11.12 20.93
C GLU A 217 4.44 -11.66 19.57
N LEU A 218 5.39 -12.14 18.77
CA LEU A 218 5.15 -12.78 17.48
C LEU A 218 5.99 -14.06 17.41
N THR A 219 5.35 -15.20 17.21
CA THR A 219 6.01 -16.51 17.17
C THR A 219 5.54 -17.33 15.98
N THR A 220 6.44 -18.15 15.44
CA THR A 220 6.17 -19.10 14.36
C THR A 220 6.40 -20.53 14.85
N GLN A 221 5.59 -21.47 14.39
CA GLN A 221 5.72 -22.90 14.66
C GLN A 221 5.63 -23.64 13.34
N ASP A 222 6.54 -24.59 13.14
CA ASP A 222 6.59 -25.49 11.98
C ASP A 222 5.79 -26.77 12.21
#